data_AF-A0A076HAX1-F1
#
_entry.id   AF-A0A076HAX1-F1
#
_cell.length_a   1.000
_cell.length_b   1.000
_cell.length_c   1.000
_cell.angle_alpha   90.00
_cell.angle_beta   90.00
_cell.angle_gamma   90.00
#
_symmetry.space_group_name_H-M   'P 1'
#
loop_
_entity.id
_entity.type
_entity.pdbx_description
1 polymer ?
#
loop_
_entity_poly.entity_id
_entity_poly.type
_entity_poly.pdbx_seq_one_letter_code
_entity_poly.pdbx_strand_id
1 'polypeptide(L)'
;MTASDAFGQVLGCLVSARWRDLRINALVGHPLCEGITETQRPVLQALQAMRLPAAQDIPCVAAECRDQADDIRLGLLMAAEQLHVACRLLLVDQEMEARARLEDWLQSLLSLGRRAGLKLSVQECDHLRGQLVRLPALLDSQLALQRAVDFGGLSSRIVLVLGMHRSGTSALTGMLASSGLDVPGDLMDRPDDVINRKGYWESEGLMQLNDQLFSSLGRHWSSADQLPSGWADCEAASVWRRSLISQWQQSCRGLSHPVIKDPRLCVLAEGLRPLLQSDAVRFTVFLPIRHPLEAARSLQAAQGTDLLRGLQLWIAHVLEAERWSRDLPRQIIAFEDLLQQPEAVLVQCLHCLGQETVQEQDQASSFIDPALRRQTARHREEALDAEERVWLESALRIQRRLLQPEADDPLLQRDLDGLRPAGGRPG
;
A
#
# COMPACT_ATOMS: atom_id res chain seq x y z
N MET A 1 -16.87 12.99 -22.25
CA MET A 1 -17.45 12.09 -21.24
C MET A 1 -18.88 12.52 -20.98
N THR A 2 -19.81 11.60 -20.70
CA THR A 2 -21.16 12.00 -20.30
C THR A 2 -21.21 12.33 -18.80
N ALA A 3 -22.17 13.14 -18.36
CA ALA A 3 -22.39 13.41 -16.93
C ALA A 3 -22.61 12.12 -16.09
N SER A 4 -23.13 11.06 -16.74
CA SER A 4 -23.30 9.73 -16.16
C SER A 4 -21.94 9.09 -15.84
N ASP A 5 -21.00 9.15 -16.79
CA ASP A 5 -19.64 8.62 -16.62
C ASP A 5 -18.89 9.32 -15.48
N ALA A 6 -19.06 10.65 -15.36
CA ALA A 6 -18.43 11.45 -14.31
C ALA A 6 -18.96 11.10 -12.91
N PHE A 7 -20.27 10.92 -12.77
CA PHE A 7 -20.90 10.52 -11.51
C PHE A 7 -20.56 9.07 -11.13
N GLY A 8 -20.59 8.16 -12.11
CA GLY A 8 -20.14 6.77 -11.94
C GLY A 8 -18.67 6.69 -11.53
N GLN A 9 -17.80 7.56 -12.05
CA GLN A 9 -16.41 7.67 -11.61
C GLN A 9 -16.26 8.28 -10.22
N VAL A 10 -17.04 9.31 -9.86
CA VAL A 10 -16.98 9.89 -8.51
C VAL A 10 -17.45 8.88 -7.47
N LEU A 11 -18.55 8.18 -7.71
CA LEU A 11 -18.96 7.05 -6.87
C LEU A 11 -17.94 5.91 -6.90
N GLY A 12 -17.37 5.58 -8.06
CA GLY A 12 -16.27 4.61 -8.16
C GLY A 12 -15.05 5.00 -7.34
N CYS A 13 -14.71 6.28 -7.28
CA CYS A 13 -13.63 6.83 -6.44
C CYS A 13 -13.99 6.81 -4.95
N LEU A 14 -15.24 7.11 -4.61
CA LEU A 14 -15.78 6.99 -3.24
C LEU A 14 -15.75 5.54 -2.75
N VAL A 15 -15.97 4.56 -3.62
CA VAL A 15 -15.95 3.14 -3.23
C VAL A 15 -14.56 2.50 -3.37
N SER A 16 -13.66 3.02 -4.22
CA SER A 16 -12.31 2.47 -4.44
C SER A 16 -11.21 3.00 -3.51
N ALA A 17 -11.62 3.55 -2.36
CA ALA A 17 -10.74 4.00 -1.28
C ALA A 17 -9.73 5.10 -1.65
N ARG A 18 -9.82 5.74 -2.82
CA ARG A 18 -9.02 6.93 -3.19
C ARG A 18 -9.67 8.23 -2.69
N TRP A 19 -10.09 8.24 -1.41
CA TRP A 19 -10.77 9.38 -0.79
C TRP A 19 -9.87 10.64 -0.70
N ARG A 20 -8.55 10.47 -0.63
CA ARG A 20 -7.56 11.56 -0.52
C ARG A 20 -7.49 12.46 -1.75
N ASP A 21 -7.74 11.92 -2.95
CA ASP A 21 -7.53 12.62 -4.22
C ASP A 21 -8.78 13.40 -4.69
N LEU A 22 -9.93 13.16 -4.06
CA LEU A 22 -11.18 13.88 -4.32
C LEU A 22 -11.21 15.22 -3.54
N ARG A 23 -10.21 16.07 -3.74
CA ARG A 23 -10.33 17.49 -3.35
C ARG A 23 -11.12 18.21 -4.45
N ILE A 24 -12.30 18.73 -4.13
CA ILE A 24 -13.20 19.44 -5.07
C ILE A 24 -12.46 20.52 -5.88
N ASN A 25 -11.50 21.21 -5.26
CA ASN A 25 -10.72 22.24 -5.95
C ASN A 25 -9.84 21.70 -7.11
N ALA A 26 -9.55 20.40 -7.15
CA ALA A 26 -8.81 19.76 -8.24
C ALA A 26 -9.71 19.21 -9.37
N LEU A 27 -11.03 19.10 -9.15
CA LEU A 27 -12.01 18.65 -10.15
C LEU A 27 -12.66 19.78 -10.93
N VAL A 28 -12.59 21.01 -10.42
CA VAL A 28 -12.93 22.22 -11.18
C VAL A 28 -11.88 22.43 -12.27
N GLY A 29 -12.18 21.94 -13.48
CA GLY A 29 -11.27 21.96 -14.64
C GLY A 29 -10.66 20.60 -15.02
N HIS A 30 -11.02 19.51 -14.33
CA HIS A 30 -10.57 18.17 -14.70
C HIS A 30 -11.35 17.64 -15.93
N PRO A 31 -10.71 16.98 -16.91
CA PRO A 31 -11.39 16.47 -18.12
C PRO A 31 -12.57 15.52 -17.83
N LEU A 32 -12.55 14.87 -16.67
CA LEU A 32 -13.62 13.99 -16.18
C LEU A 32 -14.89 14.73 -15.73
N CYS A 33 -14.84 16.06 -15.58
CA CYS A 33 -15.97 16.89 -15.17
C CYS A 33 -16.59 17.70 -16.33
N GLU A 34 -16.05 17.56 -17.55
CA GLU A 34 -16.65 18.13 -18.75
C GLU A 34 -18.02 17.48 -19.03
N GLY A 35 -19.10 18.26 -18.89
CA GLY A 35 -20.47 17.81 -19.17
C GLY A 35 -21.40 17.72 -17.94
N ILE A 36 -20.91 18.00 -16.72
CA ILE A 36 -21.74 18.08 -15.51
C ILE A 36 -22.59 19.36 -15.55
N THR A 37 -23.92 19.24 -15.47
CA THR A 37 -24.84 20.38 -15.45
C THR A 37 -24.84 21.11 -14.10
N GLU A 38 -25.28 22.38 -14.04
CA GLU A 38 -25.42 23.12 -12.78
C GLU A 38 -26.28 22.39 -11.73
N THR A 39 -27.28 21.62 -12.18
CA THR A 39 -28.14 20.80 -11.32
C THR A 39 -27.45 19.55 -10.73
N GLN A 40 -26.39 19.05 -11.36
CA GLN A 40 -25.67 17.84 -10.94
C GLN A 40 -24.48 18.15 -10.04
N ARG A 41 -23.90 19.34 -10.18
CA ARG A 41 -22.73 19.81 -9.43
C ARG A 41 -22.89 19.72 -7.90
N PRO A 42 -24.00 20.17 -7.30
CA PRO A 42 -24.08 20.17 -5.84
C PRO A 42 -24.34 18.78 -5.24
N VAL A 43 -24.89 17.80 -6.00
CA VAL A 43 -24.95 16.38 -5.57
C VAL A 43 -23.55 15.76 -5.52
N LEU A 44 -22.71 16.08 -6.50
CA LEU A 44 -21.31 15.63 -6.54
C LEU A 44 -20.46 16.25 -5.43
N GLN A 45 -20.65 17.55 -5.15
CA GLN A 45 -19.99 18.23 -4.03
C GLN A 45 -20.42 17.61 -2.68
N ALA A 46 -21.73 17.37 -2.48
CA ALA A 46 -22.23 16.71 -1.28
C ALA A 46 -21.67 15.30 -1.09
N LEU A 47 -21.56 14.50 -2.16
CA LEU A 47 -20.96 13.17 -2.12
C LEU A 47 -19.46 13.21 -1.78
N GLN A 48 -18.74 14.24 -2.23
CA GLN A 48 -17.35 14.49 -1.85
C GLN A 48 -17.21 14.94 -0.39
N ALA A 49 -18.17 15.71 0.11
CA ALA A 49 -18.24 16.12 1.51
C ALA A 49 -18.68 15.01 2.46
N MET A 50 -19.33 13.94 1.98
CA MET A 50 -19.62 12.75 2.78
C MET A 50 -18.32 11.99 3.09
N ARG A 51 -17.39 12.61 3.82
CA ARG A 51 -16.21 11.93 4.34
C ARG A 51 -16.67 10.71 5.12
N LEU A 52 -15.92 9.62 5.00
CA LEU A 52 -15.94 8.63 6.08
C LEU A 52 -15.67 9.40 7.36
N PRO A 53 -16.57 9.35 8.35
CA PRO A 53 -16.35 10.09 9.57
C PRO A 53 -15.04 9.58 10.17
N ALA A 54 -14.00 10.42 10.17
CA ALA A 54 -13.23 10.56 11.40
C ALA A 54 -14.29 10.77 12.48
N ALA A 55 -14.17 10.13 13.64
CA ALA A 55 -15.24 9.96 14.62
C ALA A 55 -15.94 11.27 15.12
N GLN A 56 -15.63 12.43 14.55
CA GLN A 56 -15.94 13.77 15.00
C GLN A 56 -16.57 14.71 13.93
N ASP A 57 -16.67 14.38 12.63
CA ASP A 57 -17.03 15.37 11.59
C ASP A 57 -18.40 15.16 10.89
N ILE A 58 -19.48 15.61 11.54
CA ILE A 58 -20.85 15.75 10.97
C ILE A 58 -21.14 17.12 10.28
N PRO A 59 -20.47 18.26 10.57
CA PRO A 59 -20.93 19.57 10.08
C PRO A 59 -20.81 19.86 8.56
N CYS A 60 -20.00 19.13 7.80
CA CYS A 60 -19.62 19.59 6.45
C CYS A 60 -20.71 19.39 5.37
N VAL A 61 -21.46 18.29 5.38
CA VAL A 61 -22.44 17.97 4.33
C VAL A 61 -23.61 18.97 4.31
N ALA A 62 -24.06 19.42 5.48
CA ALA A 62 -25.17 20.38 5.59
C ALA A 62 -24.80 21.80 5.13
N ALA A 63 -23.52 22.18 5.23
CA ALA A 63 -23.02 23.49 4.87
C ALA A 63 -22.87 23.66 3.34
N GLU A 64 -22.51 22.59 2.63
CA GLU A 64 -22.31 22.59 1.17
C GLU A 64 -23.63 22.45 0.38
N CYS A 65 -24.71 21.99 1.02
CA CYS A 65 -26.02 21.79 0.37
C CYS A 65 -27.01 22.96 0.55
N ARG A 66 -26.56 24.15 0.95
CA ARG A 66 -27.46 25.28 1.31
C ARG A 66 -28.34 25.77 0.16
N ASP A 67 -27.89 25.64 -1.08
CA ASP A 67 -28.58 26.18 -2.27
C ASP A 67 -29.39 25.12 -3.05
N GLN A 68 -29.66 23.96 -2.46
CA GLN A 68 -30.39 22.86 -3.11
C GLN A 68 -31.90 22.88 -2.81
N ALA A 69 -32.71 22.31 -3.71
CA ALA A 69 -34.11 22.02 -3.44
C ALA A 69 -34.25 21.12 -2.20
N ASP A 70 -35.17 21.46 -1.29
CA ASP A 70 -35.30 20.85 0.06
C ASP A 70 -35.34 19.32 0.02
N ASP A 71 -36.00 18.73 -0.98
CA ASP A 71 -36.12 17.27 -1.15
C ASP A 71 -34.78 16.58 -1.46
N ILE A 72 -33.91 17.20 -2.26
CA ILE A 72 -32.59 16.65 -2.59
C ILE A 72 -31.67 16.75 -1.39
N ARG A 73 -31.73 17.90 -0.68
CA ARG A 73 -30.98 18.12 0.55
C ARG A 73 -31.36 17.11 1.63
N LEU A 74 -32.66 16.87 1.85
CA LEU A 74 -33.15 15.90 2.82
C LEU A 74 -32.66 14.48 2.49
N GLY A 75 -32.74 14.08 1.21
CA GLY A 75 -32.27 12.74 0.83
C GLY A 75 -30.75 12.59 0.96
N LEU A 76 -29.95 13.63 0.68
CA LEU A 76 -28.50 13.59 0.90
C LEU A 76 -28.16 13.45 2.39
N LEU A 77 -28.87 14.17 3.27
CA LEU A 77 -28.72 14.01 4.72
C LEU A 77 -29.09 12.60 5.18
N MET A 78 -30.19 12.04 4.67
CA MET A 78 -30.59 10.67 4.96
C MET A 78 -29.54 9.65 4.50
N ALA A 79 -29.00 9.82 3.28
CA ALA A 79 -27.92 8.98 2.78
C ALA A 79 -26.69 9.07 3.69
N ALA A 80 -26.25 10.27 4.04
CA ALA A 80 -25.14 10.46 4.97
C ALA A 80 -25.38 9.76 6.31
N GLU A 81 -26.58 9.84 6.88
CA GLU A 81 -26.95 9.10 8.11
C GLU A 81 -26.88 7.58 7.94
N GLN A 82 -27.35 7.02 6.81
CA GLN A 82 -27.24 5.57 6.57
C GLN A 82 -25.78 5.10 6.55
N LEU A 83 -24.90 5.86 5.91
CA LEU A 83 -23.46 5.58 5.88
C LEU A 83 -22.84 5.67 7.29
N HIS A 84 -23.21 6.68 8.08
CA HIS A 84 -22.77 6.82 9.47
C HIS A 84 -23.21 5.64 10.34
N VAL A 85 -24.48 5.24 10.24
CA VAL A 85 -25.02 4.10 10.98
C VAL A 85 -24.31 2.82 10.56
N ALA A 86 -24.06 2.61 9.26
CA ALA A 86 -23.29 1.47 8.77
C ALA A 86 -21.88 1.43 9.39
N CYS A 87 -21.16 2.55 9.40
CA CYS A 87 -19.84 2.64 10.03
C CYS A 87 -19.89 2.31 11.52
N ARG A 88 -20.88 2.84 12.25
CA ARG A 88 -21.09 2.52 13.67
C ARG A 88 -21.43 1.06 13.93
N LEU A 89 -22.17 0.42 13.03
CA LEU A 89 -22.49 -1.00 13.12
C LEU A 89 -21.25 -1.87 12.87
N LEU A 90 -20.40 -1.51 11.90
CA LEU A 90 -19.11 -2.17 11.70
C LEU A 90 -18.21 -2.02 12.93
N LEU A 91 -18.24 -0.85 13.59
CA LEU A 91 -17.54 -0.65 14.86
C LEU A 91 -18.01 -1.67 15.94
N VAL A 92 -19.28 -2.05 15.99
CA VAL A 92 -19.79 -3.01 16.99
C VAL A 92 -19.95 -4.44 16.45
N ASP A 93 -19.19 -4.79 15.40
CA ASP A 93 -19.20 -6.13 14.77
C ASP A 93 -20.59 -6.59 14.27
N GLN A 94 -21.47 -5.65 13.91
CA GLN A 94 -22.80 -5.92 13.33
C GLN A 94 -22.76 -5.83 11.81
N GLU A 95 -22.03 -6.76 11.17
CA GLU A 95 -21.73 -6.69 9.73
C GLU A 95 -22.99 -6.83 8.84
N MET A 96 -23.93 -7.70 9.21
CA MET A 96 -25.15 -7.93 8.45
C MET A 96 -26.02 -6.66 8.38
N GLU A 97 -26.20 -6.01 9.52
CA GLU A 97 -26.95 -4.77 9.66
C GLU A 97 -26.22 -3.62 8.96
N ALA A 98 -24.88 -3.56 9.05
CA ALA A 98 -24.08 -2.58 8.32
C ALA A 98 -24.26 -2.72 6.80
N ARG A 99 -24.24 -3.95 6.28
CA ARG A 99 -24.49 -4.24 4.85
C ARG A 99 -25.87 -3.76 4.41
N ALA A 100 -26.91 -4.02 5.21
CA ALA A 100 -28.25 -3.53 4.92
C ALA A 100 -28.31 -1.99 4.83
N ARG A 101 -27.62 -1.30 5.76
CA ARG A 101 -27.52 0.17 5.76
C ARG A 101 -26.74 0.74 4.57
N LEU A 102 -25.71 0.04 4.10
CA LEU A 102 -24.97 0.44 2.90
C LEU A 102 -25.80 0.24 1.62
N GLU A 103 -26.64 -0.79 1.56
CA GLU A 103 -27.59 -0.96 0.44
C GLU A 103 -28.65 0.15 0.45
N ASP A 104 -29.24 0.46 1.61
CA ASP A 104 -30.18 1.58 1.78
C ASP A 104 -29.55 2.93 1.36
N TRP A 105 -28.28 3.14 1.74
CA TRP A 105 -27.48 4.29 1.33
C TRP A 105 -27.38 4.41 -0.18
N LEU A 106 -26.97 3.35 -0.87
CA LEU A 106 -26.85 3.37 -2.33
C LEU A 106 -28.19 3.62 -3.01
N GLN A 107 -29.25 2.92 -2.58
CA GLN A 107 -30.57 3.09 -3.16
C GLN A 107 -31.05 4.54 -3.02
N SER A 108 -30.74 5.17 -1.90
CA SER A 108 -31.01 6.60 -1.67
C SER A 108 -30.22 7.48 -2.65
N LEU A 109 -28.93 7.21 -2.85
CA LEU A 109 -28.10 7.96 -3.79
C LEU A 109 -28.54 7.79 -5.26
N LEU A 110 -28.86 6.56 -5.68
CA LEU A 110 -29.37 6.29 -7.03
C LEU A 110 -30.74 6.95 -7.26
N SER A 111 -31.60 6.95 -6.25
CA SER A 111 -32.90 7.65 -6.28
C SER A 111 -32.72 9.15 -6.44
N LEU A 112 -31.82 9.76 -5.66
CA LEU A 112 -31.49 11.18 -5.74
C LEU A 112 -30.89 11.55 -7.08
N GLY A 113 -29.96 10.73 -7.58
CA GLY A 113 -29.36 10.95 -8.89
C GLY A 113 -30.40 10.97 -10.00
N ARG A 114 -31.33 10.01 -10.01
CA ARG A 114 -32.46 10.01 -10.97
C ARG A 114 -33.32 11.26 -10.88
N ARG A 115 -33.64 11.73 -9.67
CA ARG A 115 -34.41 12.97 -9.47
C ARG A 115 -33.66 14.22 -9.93
N ALA A 116 -32.34 14.24 -9.77
CA ALA A 116 -31.46 15.30 -10.28
C ALA A 116 -31.20 15.21 -11.80
N GLY A 117 -31.84 14.26 -12.50
CA GLY A 117 -31.74 14.10 -13.95
C GLY A 117 -30.54 13.27 -14.42
N LEU A 118 -29.84 12.57 -13.51
CA LEU A 118 -28.79 11.60 -13.88
C LEU A 118 -29.44 10.36 -14.49
N LYS A 119 -28.96 10.00 -15.68
CA LYS A 119 -29.36 8.78 -16.39
C LYS A 119 -28.23 7.75 -16.34
N LEU A 120 -28.13 7.05 -15.21
CA LEU A 120 -27.23 5.91 -15.09
C LEU A 120 -27.80 4.72 -15.87
N SER A 121 -26.98 4.09 -16.70
CA SER A 121 -27.28 2.82 -17.32
C SER A 121 -27.36 1.70 -16.27
N VAL A 122 -27.97 0.58 -16.67
CA VAL A 122 -28.03 -0.63 -15.85
C VAL A 122 -26.63 -1.13 -15.52
N GLN A 123 -25.71 -1.10 -16.49
CA GLN A 123 -24.31 -1.52 -16.31
C GLN A 123 -23.57 -0.65 -15.28
N GLU A 124 -23.75 0.67 -15.30
CA GLU A 124 -23.16 1.55 -14.29
C GLU A 124 -23.74 1.28 -12.89
N CYS A 125 -25.05 1.06 -12.78
CA CYS A 125 -25.68 0.69 -11.51
C CYS A 125 -25.16 -0.64 -10.97
N ASP A 126 -24.99 -1.64 -11.84
CA ASP A 126 -24.47 -2.95 -11.46
C ASP A 126 -22.99 -2.88 -11.06
N HIS A 127 -22.19 -2.05 -11.74
CA HIS A 127 -20.82 -1.76 -11.35
C HIS A 127 -20.74 -1.14 -9.94
N LEU A 128 -21.58 -0.14 -9.66
CA LEU A 128 -21.67 0.50 -8.35
C LEU A 128 -22.06 -0.48 -7.25
N ARG A 129 -23.05 -1.35 -7.50
CA ARG A 129 -23.40 -2.44 -6.56
C ARG A 129 -22.25 -3.41 -6.35
N GLY A 130 -21.52 -3.77 -7.41
CA GLY A 130 -20.34 -4.63 -7.31
C GLY A 130 -19.24 -4.04 -6.43
N GLN A 131 -19.06 -2.72 -6.46
CA GLN A 131 -18.12 -2.02 -5.58
C GLN A 131 -18.59 -2.02 -4.12
N LEU A 132 -19.91 -1.87 -3.87
CA LEU A 132 -20.47 -1.88 -2.50
C LEU A 132 -20.29 -3.19 -1.76
N VAL A 133 -20.27 -4.32 -2.47
CA VAL A 133 -20.00 -5.64 -1.84
C VAL A 133 -18.66 -5.60 -1.10
N ARG A 134 -17.71 -4.79 -1.58
CA ARG A 134 -16.36 -4.66 -1.00
C ARG A 134 -16.28 -3.61 0.11
N LEU A 135 -17.25 -2.70 0.18
CA LEU A 135 -17.24 -1.57 1.09
C LEU A 135 -17.22 -2.00 2.58
N PRO A 136 -18.03 -2.97 3.06
CA PRO A 136 -17.94 -3.44 4.44
C PRO A 136 -16.53 -3.88 4.86
N ALA A 137 -15.86 -4.70 4.05
CA ALA A 137 -14.53 -5.21 4.34
C ALA A 137 -13.45 -4.11 4.33
N LEU A 138 -13.60 -3.14 3.41
CA LEU A 138 -12.76 -1.94 3.37
C LEU A 138 -12.92 -1.12 4.65
N LEU A 139 -14.17 -0.79 5.01
CA LEU A 139 -14.49 0.03 6.17
C LEU A 139 -14.09 -0.63 7.48
N ASP A 140 -14.34 -1.93 7.63
CA ASP A 140 -13.90 -2.72 8.78
C ASP A 140 -12.38 -2.60 8.98
N SER A 141 -11.60 -2.80 7.91
CA SER A 141 -10.14 -2.72 7.96
C SER A 141 -9.65 -1.32 8.36
N GLN A 142 -10.27 -0.25 7.82
CA GLN A 142 -9.89 1.13 8.12
C GLN A 142 -10.28 1.55 9.54
N LEU A 143 -11.48 1.16 10.00
CA LEU A 143 -11.95 1.44 11.36
C LEU A 143 -11.15 0.66 12.40
N ALA A 144 -10.78 -0.59 12.12
CA ALA A 144 -9.90 -1.39 12.97
C ALA A 144 -8.52 -0.73 13.12
N LEU A 145 -7.95 -0.21 12.03
CA LEU A 145 -6.67 0.49 12.08
C LEU A 145 -6.78 1.81 12.86
N GLN A 146 -7.84 2.59 12.63
CA GLN A 146 -8.11 3.82 13.39
C GLN A 146 -8.20 3.54 14.89
N ARG A 147 -8.86 2.47 15.31
CA ARG A 147 -8.93 2.04 16.71
C ARG A 147 -7.58 1.67 17.30
N ALA A 148 -6.77 0.93 16.53
CA ALA A 148 -5.44 0.55 16.96
C ALA A 148 -4.57 1.79 17.24
N VAL A 149 -4.74 2.86 16.45
CA VAL A 149 -4.07 4.15 16.66
C VAL A 149 -4.65 4.90 17.86
N ASP A 150 -5.96 5.15 17.88
CA ASP A 150 -6.61 6.02 18.87
C ASP A 150 -6.59 5.44 20.29
N PHE A 151 -6.76 4.11 20.40
CA PHE A 151 -6.95 3.42 21.69
C PHE A 151 -5.96 2.29 21.91
N GLY A 152 -5.36 1.76 20.84
CA GLY A 152 -4.48 0.59 20.90
C GLY A 152 -3.01 0.89 21.18
N GLY A 153 -2.59 2.15 21.07
CA GLY A 153 -1.21 2.58 21.24
C GLY A 153 -0.32 2.30 20.02
N LEU A 154 -0.91 2.05 18.85
CA LEU A 154 -0.17 2.02 17.58
C LEU A 154 0.16 3.45 17.14
N SER A 155 1.35 3.67 16.60
CA SER A 155 1.70 4.98 16.05
C SER A 155 0.83 5.35 14.84
N SER A 156 0.49 6.63 14.73
CA SER A 156 -0.07 7.21 13.50
C SER A 156 0.98 7.36 12.39
N ARG A 157 2.20 6.84 12.57
CA ARG A 157 3.32 6.90 11.62
C ARG A 157 4.02 5.55 11.55
N ILE A 158 4.12 4.98 10.35
CA ILE A 158 4.78 3.69 10.14
C ILE A 158 5.76 3.81 8.97
N VAL A 159 6.97 3.28 9.13
CA VAL A 159 7.95 3.15 8.07
C VAL A 159 7.95 1.71 7.57
N LEU A 160 7.84 1.52 6.26
CA LEU A 160 7.90 0.22 5.61
C LEU A 160 9.21 0.11 4.83
N VAL A 161 10.05 -0.85 5.18
CA VAL A 161 11.26 -1.18 4.40
C VAL A 161 10.94 -2.37 3.51
N LEU A 162 10.86 -2.12 2.22
CA LEU A 162 10.41 -3.08 1.22
C LEU A 162 11.51 -3.39 0.22
N GLY A 163 11.67 -4.67 -0.07
CA GLY A 163 12.53 -5.11 -1.15
C GLY A 163 12.64 -6.61 -1.12
N MET A 164 13.06 -7.17 -2.25
CA MET A 164 13.34 -8.59 -2.34
C MET A 164 14.34 -9.01 -1.25
N HIS A 165 14.21 -10.23 -0.73
CA HIS A 165 15.22 -10.82 0.16
C HIS A 165 16.62 -10.59 -0.41
N ARG A 166 17.58 -10.22 0.45
CA ARG A 166 18.99 -9.97 0.09
C ARG A 166 19.25 -8.68 -0.72
N SER A 167 18.27 -7.78 -0.85
CA SER A 167 18.44 -6.47 -1.50
C SER A 167 18.99 -5.36 -0.58
N GLY A 168 19.35 -5.69 0.66
CA GLY A 168 19.84 -4.72 1.64
C GLY A 168 18.79 -4.21 2.61
N THR A 169 17.58 -4.79 2.62
CA THR A 169 16.51 -4.43 3.56
C THR A 169 16.95 -4.52 5.02
N SER A 170 17.61 -5.61 5.44
CA SER A 170 18.15 -5.74 6.80
C SER A 170 19.26 -4.74 7.13
N ALA A 171 20.09 -4.38 6.15
CA ALA A 171 21.16 -3.40 6.34
C ALA A 171 20.58 -2.00 6.58
N LEU A 172 19.59 -1.62 5.76
CA LEU A 172 18.87 -0.36 5.90
C LEU A 172 18.07 -0.32 7.21
N THR A 173 17.29 -1.36 7.53
CA THR A 173 16.50 -1.42 8.78
C THR A 173 17.41 -1.32 10.01
N GLY A 174 18.54 -2.03 10.03
CA GLY A 174 19.46 -1.94 11.16
C GLY A 174 20.18 -0.59 11.28
N MET A 175 20.49 0.08 10.16
CA MET A 175 20.98 1.46 10.18
C MET A 175 19.93 2.43 10.74
N LEU A 176 18.68 2.31 10.31
CA LEU A 176 17.56 3.12 10.81
C LEU A 176 17.33 2.88 12.30
N ALA A 177 17.35 1.62 12.76
CA ALA A 177 17.23 1.29 14.17
C ALA A 177 18.39 1.86 15.00
N SER A 178 19.62 1.76 14.48
CA SER A 178 20.82 2.34 15.10
C SER A 178 20.84 3.87 15.08
N SER A 179 19.94 4.51 14.33
CA SER A 179 19.72 5.96 14.37
C SER A 179 18.69 6.38 15.42
N GLY A 180 18.06 5.42 16.11
CA GLY A 180 17.04 5.68 17.12
C GLY A 180 15.60 5.59 16.60
N LEU A 181 15.38 5.05 15.39
CA LEU A 181 14.02 4.67 14.98
C LEU A 181 13.62 3.35 15.63
N ASP A 182 12.37 3.27 16.04
CA ASP A 182 11.84 2.09 16.71
C ASP A 182 11.68 0.91 15.73
N VAL A 183 11.77 -0.31 16.25
CA VAL A 183 11.48 -1.55 15.51
C VAL A 183 10.53 -2.42 16.32
N PRO A 184 9.78 -3.35 15.68
CA PRO A 184 8.89 -4.27 16.39
C PRO A 184 9.58 -4.99 17.55
N GLY A 185 8.87 -5.16 18.68
CA GLY A 185 9.41 -5.81 19.88
C GLY A 185 9.58 -7.34 19.79
N ASP A 186 9.11 -7.96 18.69
CA ASP A 186 9.09 -9.40 18.46
C ASP A 186 9.95 -9.80 17.25
N LEU A 187 11.13 -9.18 17.11
CA LEU A 187 12.03 -9.49 16.02
C LEU A 187 12.40 -10.98 15.99
N MET A 188 12.49 -11.53 14.78
CA MET A 188 13.04 -12.86 14.53
C MET A 188 14.46 -12.95 15.06
N ASP A 189 14.64 -13.69 16.15
CA ASP A 189 15.94 -13.94 16.76
C ASP A 189 16.46 -15.33 16.32
N ARG A 190 17.53 -15.31 15.54
CA ARG A 190 18.20 -16.50 14.99
C ARG A 190 19.72 -16.33 15.17
N PRO A 191 20.22 -16.34 16.41
CA PRO A 191 21.59 -15.92 16.73
C PRO A 191 22.66 -16.83 16.12
N ASP A 192 22.32 -18.11 15.90
CA ASP A 192 23.22 -19.10 15.30
C ASP A 192 23.22 -19.06 13.76
N ASP A 193 22.40 -18.21 13.13
CA ASP A 193 22.28 -18.15 11.68
C ASP A 193 23.39 -17.29 11.04
N VAL A 194 24.41 -17.96 10.51
CA VAL A 194 25.54 -17.36 9.80
C VAL A 194 25.15 -16.60 8.52
N ILE A 195 23.94 -16.82 7.99
CA ILE A 195 23.42 -16.15 6.79
C ILE A 195 23.15 -14.68 7.08
N ASN A 196 22.72 -14.35 8.31
CA ASN A 196 22.32 -13.01 8.70
C ASN A 196 22.75 -12.63 10.14
N ARG A 197 24.07 -12.57 10.35
CA ARG A 197 24.71 -12.30 11.65
C ARG A 197 24.29 -11.00 12.35
N LYS A 198 23.83 -10.00 11.59
CA LYS A 198 23.38 -8.70 12.12
C LYS A 198 21.86 -8.63 12.33
N GLY A 199 21.18 -9.78 12.33
CA GLY A 199 19.75 -9.88 12.59
C GLY A 199 18.86 -9.77 11.35
N TYR A 200 17.67 -10.38 11.45
CA TYR A 200 16.66 -10.34 10.40
C TYR A 200 15.86 -9.05 10.38
N TRP A 201 15.61 -8.43 11.54
CA TRP A 201 14.77 -7.22 11.68
C TRP A 201 13.32 -7.39 11.18
N GLU A 202 12.91 -8.63 10.89
CA GLU A 202 11.53 -9.00 10.60
C GLU A 202 10.84 -9.30 11.93
N SER A 203 9.58 -8.90 12.10
CA SER A 203 8.75 -9.40 13.21
C SER A 203 8.39 -10.86 12.94
N GLU A 204 8.65 -11.74 13.92
CA GLU A 204 8.33 -13.16 13.81
C GLU A 204 6.81 -13.36 13.67
N GLY A 205 5.99 -12.59 14.40
CA GLY A 205 4.54 -12.66 14.28
C GLY A 205 4.03 -12.20 12.91
N LEU A 206 4.57 -11.12 12.35
CA LEU A 206 4.20 -10.66 11.00
C LEU A 206 4.58 -11.68 9.92
N MET A 207 5.78 -12.26 10.02
CA MET A 207 6.23 -13.30 9.09
C MET A 207 5.28 -14.51 9.12
N GLN A 208 4.90 -14.98 10.32
CA GLN A 208 3.98 -16.12 10.47
C GLN A 208 2.60 -15.82 9.89
N LEU A 209 2.06 -14.62 10.11
CA LEU A 209 0.77 -14.21 9.52
C LEU A 209 0.80 -14.16 8.00
N ASN A 210 1.89 -13.65 7.43
CA ASN A 210 2.06 -13.61 5.97
C ASN A 210 2.18 -15.02 5.39
N ASP A 211 2.92 -15.92 6.04
CA ASP A 211 3.03 -17.32 5.60
C ASP A 211 1.68 -18.06 5.73
N GLN A 212 0.87 -17.78 6.75
CA GLN A 212 -0.49 -18.31 6.87
C GLN A 212 -1.40 -17.84 5.73
N LEU A 213 -1.34 -16.56 5.36
CA LEU A 213 -2.10 -16.04 4.21
C LEU A 213 -1.67 -16.75 2.92
N PHE A 214 -0.37 -16.87 2.66
CA PHE A 214 0.13 -17.62 1.50
C PHE A 214 -0.42 -19.05 1.49
N SER A 215 -0.35 -19.77 2.61
CA SER A 215 -0.87 -21.12 2.73
C SER A 215 -2.37 -21.18 2.44
N SER A 216 -3.17 -20.21 2.90
CA SER A 216 -4.61 -20.13 2.65
C SER A 216 -4.94 -19.93 1.17
N LEU A 217 -4.04 -19.26 0.42
CA LEU A 217 -4.15 -19.06 -1.02
C LEU A 217 -3.58 -20.24 -1.83
N GLY A 218 -3.10 -21.31 -1.17
CA GLY A 218 -2.41 -22.43 -1.82
C GLY A 218 -1.07 -22.02 -2.45
N ARG A 219 -0.43 -20.99 -1.90
CA ARG A 219 0.82 -20.40 -2.40
C ARG A 219 1.91 -20.44 -1.33
N HIS A 220 3.11 -20.07 -1.75
CA HIS A 220 4.27 -19.82 -0.90
C HIS A 220 4.88 -18.46 -1.30
N TRP A 221 5.66 -17.83 -0.43
CA TRP A 221 6.31 -16.55 -0.75
C TRP A 221 7.21 -16.66 -1.99
N SER A 222 7.86 -17.81 -2.17
CA SER A 222 8.71 -18.09 -3.34
C SER A 222 7.90 -18.43 -4.61
N SER A 223 6.56 -18.34 -4.55
CA SER A 223 5.60 -18.40 -5.67
C SER A 223 4.68 -17.17 -5.72
N ALA A 224 5.10 -16.05 -5.11
CA ALA A 224 4.23 -14.90 -4.90
C ALA A 224 3.96 -14.05 -6.15
N ASP A 225 4.73 -14.24 -7.22
CA ASP A 225 4.44 -13.74 -8.58
C ASP A 225 3.19 -14.38 -9.20
N GLN A 226 2.55 -15.34 -8.51
CA GLN A 226 1.38 -16.10 -8.99
C GLN A 226 0.16 -16.00 -8.06
N LEU A 227 0.03 -14.92 -7.28
CA LEU A 227 -1.16 -14.72 -6.46
C LEU A 227 -2.44 -14.71 -7.34
N PRO A 228 -3.54 -15.36 -6.90
CA PRO A 228 -4.78 -15.40 -7.68
C PRO A 228 -5.35 -13.99 -7.91
N SER A 229 -5.92 -13.72 -9.09
CA SER A 229 -6.61 -12.45 -9.35
C SER A 229 -7.73 -12.23 -8.33
N GLY A 230 -7.78 -11.04 -7.72
CA GLY A 230 -8.81 -10.69 -6.72
C GLY A 230 -8.61 -11.32 -5.34
N TRP A 231 -7.43 -11.92 -5.05
CA TRP A 231 -7.14 -12.50 -3.74
C TRP A 231 -7.30 -11.48 -2.60
N ALA A 232 -7.02 -10.20 -2.83
CA ALA A 232 -7.10 -9.14 -1.82
C ALA A 232 -8.54 -8.86 -1.33
N ASP A 233 -9.54 -9.27 -2.12
CA ASP A 233 -10.97 -9.07 -1.84
C ASP A 233 -11.62 -10.30 -1.17
N CYS A 234 -10.90 -11.40 -0.98
CA CYS A 234 -11.45 -12.61 -0.38
C CYS A 234 -11.51 -12.54 1.15
N GLU A 235 -12.26 -13.46 1.77
CA GLU A 235 -12.39 -13.54 3.23
C GLU A 235 -11.04 -13.75 3.93
N ALA A 236 -10.15 -14.57 3.35
CA ALA A 236 -8.82 -14.80 3.90
C ALA A 236 -7.99 -13.50 3.98
N ALA A 237 -8.10 -12.61 2.99
CA ALA A 237 -7.44 -11.30 3.02
C ALA A 237 -8.04 -10.38 4.09
N SER A 238 -9.35 -10.41 4.31
CA SER A 238 -10.00 -9.64 5.39
C SER A 238 -9.61 -10.15 6.78
N VAL A 239 -9.53 -11.46 6.98
CA VAL A 239 -9.01 -12.05 8.22
C VAL A 239 -7.55 -11.67 8.43
N TRP A 240 -6.71 -11.79 7.39
CA TRP A 240 -5.31 -11.40 7.46
C TRP A 240 -5.13 -9.93 7.81
N ARG A 241 -5.91 -8.98 7.23
CA ARG A 241 -5.83 -7.56 7.58
C ARG A 241 -6.13 -7.31 9.06
N ARG A 242 -7.16 -7.93 9.62
CA ARG A 242 -7.48 -7.80 11.06
C ARG A 242 -6.35 -8.34 11.95
N SER A 243 -5.82 -9.51 11.61
CA SER A 243 -4.68 -10.10 12.32
C SER A 243 -3.42 -9.25 12.19
N LEU A 244 -3.16 -8.67 11.02
CA LEU A 244 -2.04 -7.77 10.76
C LEU A 244 -2.11 -6.52 11.63
N ILE A 245 -3.28 -5.88 11.72
CA ILE A 245 -3.50 -4.71 12.59
C ILE A 245 -3.25 -5.08 14.06
N SER A 246 -3.79 -6.21 14.51
CA SER A 246 -3.57 -6.72 15.88
C SER A 246 -2.08 -6.97 16.15
N GLN A 247 -1.37 -7.57 15.20
CA GLN A 247 0.06 -7.84 15.32
C GLN A 247 0.88 -6.56 15.33
N TRP A 248 0.56 -5.56 14.50
CA TRP A 248 1.19 -4.24 14.56
C TRP A 248 0.93 -3.57 15.91
N GLN A 249 -0.31 -3.62 16.40
CA GLN A 249 -0.63 -3.07 17.71
C GLN A 249 0.16 -3.77 18.83
N GLN A 250 0.31 -5.10 18.79
CA GLN A 250 1.05 -5.86 19.79
C GLN A 250 2.55 -5.58 19.73
N SER A 251 3.14 -5.67 18.54
CA SER A 251 4.59 -5.57 18.34
C SER A 251 5.12 -4.14 18.36
N CYS A 252 4.27 -3.15 18.05
CA CYS A 252 4.65 -1.74 17.94
C CYS A 252 3.98 -0.83 18.98
N ARG A 253 3.43 -1.40 20.06
CA ARG A 253 2.73 -0.64 21.09
C ARG A 253 3.63 0.41 21.73
N GLY A 254 3.22 1.67 21.68
CA GLY A 254 3.93 2.79 22.30
C GLY A 254 5.19 3.25 21.55
N LEU A 255 5.50 2.65 20.40
CA LEU A 255 6.58 3.09 19.53
C LEU A 255 6.16 4.37 18.80
N SER A 256 7.09 5.28 18.56
CA SER A 256 6.81 6.57 17.90
C SER A 256 6.85 6.46 16.39
N HIS A 257 7.86 5.78 15.84
CA HIS A 257 8.05 5.60 14.40
C HIS A 257 8.55 4.18 14.07
N PRO A 258 7.72 3.15 14.24
CA PRO A 258 8.12 1.77 13.97
C PRO A 258 8.55 1.57 12.51
N VAL A 259 9.74 1.00 12.34
CA VAL A 259 10.30 0.52 11.07
C VAL A 259 9.96 -0.95 10.91
N ILE A 260 9.02 -1.24 10.03
CA ILE A 260 8.51 -2.59 9.76
C ILE A 260 9.15 -3.09 8.47
N LYS A 261 9.77 -4.26 8.56
CA LYS A 261 10.40 -4.94 7.43
C LYS A 261 9.85 -6.35 7.30
N ASP A 262 9.27 -6.66 6.15
CA ASP A 262 9.02 -8.03 5.71
C ASP A 262 8.97 -8.03 4.17
N PRO A 263 9.92 -8.71 3.48
CA PRO A 263 9.93 -8.79 2.02
C PRO A 263 8.60 -9.27 1.41
N ARG A 264 7.83 -10.10 2.12
CA ARG A 264 6.53 -10.63 1.67
C ARG A 264 5.50 -9.52 1.45
N LEU A 265 5.61 -8.40 2.18
CA LEU A 265 4.69 -7.27 2.01
C LEU A 265 4.84 -6.60 0.65
N CYS A 266 5.96 -6.79 -0.07
CA CYS A 266 6.11 -6.26 -1.44
C CYS A 266 5.00 -6.79 -2.35
N VAL A 267 4.71 -8.09 -2.26
CA VAL A 267 3.78 -8.83 -3.13
C VAL A 267 2.39 -8.99 -2.51
N LEU A 268 2.27 -8.84 -1.18
CA LEU A 268 0.98 -8.80 -0.46
C LEU A 268 0.36 -7.40 -0.41
N ALA A 269 0.96 -6.41 -1.07
CA ALA A 269 0.57 -5.01 -0.97
C ALA A 269 -0.84 -4.70 -1.46
N GLU A 270 -1.34 -5.46 -2.44
CA GLU A 270 -2.74 -5.33 -2.89
C GLU A 270 -3.71 -5.52 -1.72
N GLY A 271 -3.42 -6.46 -0.81
CA GLY A 271 -4.18 -6.68 0.42
C GLY A 271 -4.03 -5.56 1.45
N LEU A 272 -2.90 -4.84 1.47
CA LEU A 272 -2.64 -3.69 2.37
C LEU A 272 -3.35 -2.42 1.93
N ARG A 273 -3.74 -2.32 0.66
CA ARG A 273 -4.29 -1.10 0.06
C ARG A 273 -5.39 -0.43 0.90
N PRO A 274 -6.38 -1.14 1.48
CA PRO A 274 -7.35 -0.56 2.42
C PRO A 274 -6.73 0.25 3.57
N LEU A 275 -5.62 -0.26 4.13
CA LEU A 275 -4.92 0.32 5.27
C LEU A 275 -4.08 1.53 4.84
N LEU A 276 -3.35 1.40 3.74
CA LEU A 276 -2.48 2.45 3.19
C LEU A 276 -3.29 3.69 2.77
N GLN A 277 -4.52 3.47 2.31
CA GLN A 277 -5.46 4.52 1.91
C GLN A 277 -6.24 5.11 3.08
N SER A 278 -6.09 4.58 4.29
CA SER A 278 -6.71 5.17 5.49
C SER A 278 -5.98 6.44 5.92
N ASP A 279 -6.69 7.32 6.64
CA ASP A 279 -6.11 8.50 7.30
C ASP A 279 -5.57 8.24 8.70
N ALA A 280 -5.74 7.01 9.21
CA ALA A 280 -5.30 6.62 10.56
C ALA A 280 -3.76 6.64 10.70
N VAL A 281 -3.05 6.23 9.65
CA VAL A 281 -1.60 6.09 9.66
C VAL A 281 -0.98 6.76 8.43
N ARG A 282 0.07 7.55 8.67
CA ARG A 282 0.98 8.05 7.65
C ARG A 282 2.08 7.03 7.41
N PHE A 283 2.00 6.32 6.29
CA PHE A 283 3.04 5.40 5.83
C PHE A 283 4.17 6.15 5.11
N THR A 284 5.40 5.70 5.29
CA THR A 284 6.57 6.09 4.49
C THR A 284 7.30 4.83 4.05
N VAL A 285 7.74 4.78 2.79
CA VAL A 285 8.29 3.56 2.20
C VAL A 285 9.74 3.74 1.78
N PHE A 286 10.63 2.85 2.21
CA PHE A 286 12.00 2.82 1.75
C PHE A 286 12.29 1.54 0.95
N LEU A 287 12.82 1.71 -0.26
CA LEU A 287 13.06 0.64 -1.22
C LEU A 287 14.56 0.51 -1.53
N PRO A 288 15.33 -0.28 -0.78
CA PRO A 288 16.69 -0.61 -1.17
C PRO A 288 16.71 -1.52 -2.40
N ILE A 289 17.35 -1.05 -3.47
CA ILE A 289 17.48 -1.74 -4.75
C ILE A 289 18.93 -2.21 -4.91
N ARG A 290 19.13 -3.52 -4.96
CA ARG A 290 20.42 -4.15 -5.24
C ARG A 290 20.45 -4.72 -6.65
N HIS A 291 21.66 -4.81 -7.22
CA HIS A 291 21.90 -5.52 -8.46
C HIS A 291 21.21 -6.91 -8.48
N PRO A 292 20.35 -7.19 -9.47
CA PRO A 292 19.48 -8.37 -9.47
C PRO A 292 20.27 -9.68 -9.43
N LEU A 293 21.36 -9.79 -10.20
CA LEU A 293 22.24 -10.97 -10.18
C LEU A 293 22.88 -11.21 -8.81
N GLU A 294 23.25 -10.16 -8.08
CA GLU A 294 23.85 -10.31 -6.75
C GLU A 294 22.80 -10.76 -5.72
N ALA A 295 21.59 -10.19 -5.79
CA ALA A 295 20.48 -10.58 -4.94
C ALA A 295 20.09 -12.05 -5.18
N ALA A 296 19.89 -12.44 -6.44
CA ALA A 296 19.51 -13.81 -6.81
C ALA A 296 20.58 -14.84 -6.39
N ARG A 297 21.88 -14.55 -6.60
CA ARG A 297 22.96 -15.43 -6.11
C ARG A 297 23.07 -15.46 -4.60
N SER A 298 22.86 -14.33 -3.94
CA SER A 298 22.83 -14.32 -2.48
C SER A 298 21.66 -15.14 -1.94
N LEU A 299 20.53 -15.19 -2.65
CA LEU A 299 19.38 -16.00 -2.30
C LEU A 299 19.67 -17.49 -2.54
N GLN A 300 20.26 -17.84 -3.68
CA GLN A 300 20.72 -19.19 -3.99
C GLN A 300 21.68 -19.72 -2.90
N ALA A 301 22.68 -18.94 -2.52
CA ALA A 301 23.65 -19.34 -1.50
C ALA A 301 23.03 -19.47 -0.10
N ALA A 302 21.98 -18.70 0.20
CA ALA A 302 21.34 -18.69 1.52
C ALA A 302 20.23 -19.75 1.66
N GLN A 303 19.46 -19.98 0.60
CA GLN A 303 18.19 -20.72 0.66
C GLN A 303 18.05 -21.78 -0.44
N GLY A 304 19.09 -21.99 -1.26
CA GLY A 304 19.06 -22.97 -2.35
C GLY A 304 18.10 -22.61 -3.49
N THR A 305 17.59 -21.38 -3.55
CA THR A 305 16.72 -20.93 -4.64
C THR A 305 17.48 -20.92 -5.96
N ASP A 306 16.90 -21.53 -6.99
CA ASP A 306 17.46 -21.50 -8.34
C ASP A 306 17.69 -20.06 -8.84
N LEU A 307 18.72 -19.85 -9.67
CA LEU A 307 19.14 -18.53 -10.09
C LEU A 307 18.08 -17.84 -10.97
N LEU A 308 17.52 -18.55 -11.95
CA LEU A 308 16.42 -18.06 -12.77
C LEU A 308 15.24 -17.67 -11.87
N ARG A 309 14.90 -18.53 -10.90
CA ARG A 309 13.82 -18.25 -9.95
C ARG A 309 14.11 -17.02 -9.09
N GLY A 310 15.35 -16.84 -8.64
CA GLY A 310 15.78 -15.67 -7.88
C GLY A 310 15.63 -14.36 -8.67
N LEU A 311 15.92 -14.37 -9.97
CA LEU A 311 15.71 -13.22 -10.86
C LEU A 311 14.21 -12.89 -11.02
N GLN A 312 13.37 -13.91 -11.23
CA GLN A 312 11.92 -13.75 -11.32
C GLN A 312 11.32 -13.15 -10.04
N LEU A 313 11.73 -13.67 -8.87
CA LEU A 313 11.28 -13.15 -7.58
C LEU A 313 11.75 -11.72 -7.36
N TRP A 314 12.99 -11.39 -7.75
CA TRP A 314 13.49 -10.02 -7.68
C TRP A 314 12.61 -9.06 -8.49
N ILE A 315 12.28 -9.39 -9.74
CA ILE A 315 11.41 -8.56 -10.58
C ILE A 315 10.04 -8.39 -9.93
N ALA A 316 9.40 -9.49 -9.51
CA ALA A 316 8.06 -9.44 -8.93
C ALA A 316 7.99 -8.57 -7.67
N HIS A 317 8.94 -8.75 -6.74
CA HIS A 317 8.94 -7.98 -5.49
C HIS A 317 9.27 -6.51 -5.73
N VAL A 318 10.24 -6.21 -6.58
CA VAL A 318 10.66 -4.83 -6.86
C VAL A 318 9.57 -4.06 -7.60
N LEU A 319 8.96 -4.66 -8.64
CA LEU A 319 7.88 -4.00 -9.39
C LEU A 319 6.63 -3.80 -8.54
N GLU A 320 6.22 -4.78 -7.74
CA GLU A 320 5.06 -4.58 -6.87
C GLU A 320 5.38 -3.50 -5.82
N ALA A 321 6.52 -3.60 -5.10
CA ALA A 321 6.95 -2.60 -4.12
C ALA A 321 6.97 -1.17 -4.68
N GLU A 322 7.53 -1.00 -5.88
CA GLU A 322 7.50 0.27 -6.57
C GLU A 322 6.07 0.69 -6.86
N ARG A 323 5.28 -0.13 -7.53
CA ARG A 323 3.96 0.25 -8.03
C ARG A 323 3.03 0.74 -6.91
N TRP A 324 2.98 0.04 -5.79
CA TRP A 324 2.03 0.39 -4.74
C TRP A 324 2.51 1.57 -3.88
N SER A 325 3.81 1.84 -3.85
CA SER A 325 4.36 2.96 -3.08
C SER A 325 4.26 4.31 -3.80
N ARG A 326 3.82 4.36 -5.07
CA ARG A 326 3.76 5.58 -5.90
C ARG A 326 2.97 6.72 -5.26
N ASP A 327 1.92 6.39 -4.52
CA ASP A 327 1.02 7.36 -3.87
C ASP A 327 1.45 7.67 -2.42
N LEU A 328 2.63 7.21 -1.99
CA LEU A 328 3.15 7.37 -0.62
C LEU A 328 4.49 8.12 -0.64
N PRO A 329 4.85 8.83 0.46
CA PRO A 329 6.22 9.30 0.66
C PRO A 329 7.17 8.10 0.56
N ARG A 330 8.10 8.15 -0.40
CA ARG A 330 9.04 7.04 -0.63
C ARG A 330 10.46 7.51 -0.92
N GLN A 331 11.42 6.63 -0.66
CA GLN A 331 12.80 6.74 -1.13
C GLN A 331 13.24 5.43 -1.76
N ILE A 332 13.76 5.51 -2.99
CA ILE A 332 14.41 4.40 -3.69
C ILE A 332 15.91 4.57 -3.49
N ILE A 333 16.57 3.56 -2.94
CA ILE A 333 17.94 3.66 -2.44
C ILE A 333 18.80 2.63 -3.17
N ALA A 334 19.86 3.06 -3.86
CA ALA A 334 20.82 2.12 -4.41
C ALA A 334 21.56 1.41 -3.27
N PHE A 335 21.65 0.08 -3.31
CA PHE A 335 22.39 -0.68 -2.31
C PHE A 335 23.88 -0.27 -2.29
N GLU A 336 24.44 0.09 -3.43
CA GLU A 336 25.79 0.64 -3.55
C GLU A 336 25.97 1.93 -2.74
N ASP A 337 25.01 2.87 -2.80
CA ASP A 337 25.07 4.13 -2.04
C ASP A 337 24.94 3.87 -0.55
N LEU A 338 24.07 2.93 -0.15
CA LEU A 338 23.96 2.50 1.25
C LEU A 338 25.32 2.01 1.80
N LEU A 339 26.13 1.34 0.98
CA LEU A 339 27.45 0.85 1.39
C LEU A 339 28.54 1.92 1.35
N GLN A 340 28.51 2.82 0.37
CA GLN A 340 29.59 3.78 0.13
C GLN A 340 29.39 5.10 0.89
N GLN A 341 28.13 5.50 1.09
CA GLN A 341 27.74 6.80 1.65
C GLN A 341 26.55 6.65 2.61
N PRO A 342 26.65 5.79 3.65
CA PRO A 342 25.54 5.51 4.57
C PRO A 342 24.99 6.75 5.26
N GLU A 343 25.85 7.72 5.61
CA GLU A 343 25.46 9.00 6.21
C GLU A 343 24.51 9.80 5.30
N ALA A 344 24.83 9.89 4.01
CA ALA A 344 24.02 10.62 3.04
C ALA A 344 22.65 9.94 2.85
N VAL A 345 22.62 8.61 2.77
CA VAL A 345 21.39 7.83 2.68
C VAL A 345 20.52 8.02 3.92
N LEU A 346 21.13 8.01 5.12
CA LEU A 346 20.42 8.24 6.37
C LEU A 346 19.77 9.64 6.39
N VAL A 347 20.51 10.69 6.01
CA VAL A 347 19.96 12.06 5.91
C VAL A 347 18.78 12.12 4.94
N GLN A 348 18.86 11.47 3.79
CA GLN A 348 17.75 11.39 2.82
C GLN A 348 16.51 10.69 3.42
N CYS A 349 16.72 9.59 4.15
CA CYS A 349 15.64 8.87 4.83
C CYS A 349 14.97 9.76 5.89
N LEU A 350 15.75 10.44 6.73
CA LEU A 350 15.22 11.32 7.78
C LEU A 350 14.47 12.52 7.20
N HIS A 351 14.99 13.12 6.13
CA HIS A 351 14.28 14.18 5.42
C HIS A 351 12.94 13.69 4.86
N CYS A 352 12.88 12.48 4.27
CA CYS A 352 11.63 11.89 3.82
C CYS A 352 10.61 11.69 4.96
N LEU A 353 11.09 11.38 6.17
CA LEU A 353 10.28 11.31 7.39
C LEU A 353 9.89 12.69 7.94
N GLY A 354 10.46 13.78 7.43
CA GLY A 354 10.31 15.12 8.00
C GLY A 354 10.99 15.26 9.37
N GLN A 355 12.10 14.56 9.57
CA GLN A 355 12.97 14.65 10.76
C GLN A 355 14.28 15.32 10.36
N GLU A 356 14.75 16.28 11.15
CA GLU A 356 15.96 17.06 10.85
C GLU A 356 17.24 16.43 11.40
N THR A 357 17.15 15.72 12.53
CA THR A 357 18.31 15.12 13.22
C THR A 357 17.93 13.89 14.03
N VAL A 358 18.87 12.95 14.14
CA VAL A 358 18.84 11.79 15.05
C VAL A 358 19.97 11.88 16.07
N GLN A 359 19.80 11.23 17.22
CA GLN A 359 20.76 11.29 18.33
C GLN A 359 22.09 10.57 18.03
N GLU A 360 22.09 9.58 17.11
CA GLU A 360 23.18 8.61 16.94
C GLU A 360 23.63 8.41 15.48
N GLN A 361 23.81 9.49 14.70
CA GLN A 361 24.13 9.43 13.27
C GLN A 361 25.43 8.65 12.94
N ASP A 362 26.48 8.83 13.75
CA ASP A 362 27.77 8.14 13.56
C ASP A 362 27.65 6.62 13.81
N GLN A 363 26.92 6.24 14.87
CA GLN A 363 26.67 4.84 15.21
C GLN A 363 25.82 4.16 14.13
N ALA A 364 24.78 4.84 13.63
CA ALA A 364 23.95 4.35 12.55
C ALA A 364 24.78 4.04 11.30
N SER A 365 25.65 4.95 10.90
CA SER A 365 26.49 4.78 9.71
C SER A 365 27.50 3.65 9.88
N SER A 366 28.04 3.47 11.10
CA SER A 366 28.94 2.37 11.45
C SER A 366 28.28 0.98 11.44
N PHE A 367 26.94 0.91 11.48
CA PHE A 367 26.21 -0.36 11.36
C PHE A 367 26.43 -1.00 9.99
N ILE A 368 26.64 -0.19 8.94
CA ILE A 368 26.87 -0.69 7.59
C ILE A 368 28.29 -1.24 7.48
N ASP A 369 28.39 -2.51 7.13
CA ASP A 369 29.66 -3.20 6.91
C ASP A 369 29.76 -3.64 5.44
N PRO A 370 30.56 -2.93 4.62
CA PRO A 370 30.79 -3.29 3.22
C PRO A 370 31.36 -4.71 3.04
N ALA A 371 32.06 -5.26 4.03
CA ALA A 371 32.62 -6.62 3.96
C ALA A 371 31.52 -7.71 3.96
N LEU A 372 30.30 -7.38 4.37
CA LEU A 372 29.15 -8.29 4.28
C LEU A 372 28.60 -8.43 2.84
N ARG A 373 29.07 -7.60 1.88
CA ARG A 373 28.81 -7.76 0.44
C ARG A 373 29.62 -8.92 -0.14
N ARG A 374 29.16 -10.15 0.12
CA ARG A 374 29.84 -11.39 -0.30
C ARG A 374 29.67 -11.77 -1.78
N GLN A 375 28.77 -11.11 -2.51
CA GLN A 375 28.45 -11.42 -3.91
C GLN A 375 28.61 -10.14 -4.75
N THR A 376 29.45 -10.17 -5.79
CA THR A 376 29.69 -9.06 -6.73
C THR A 376 29.36 -9.48 -8.16
N ALA A 377 28.67 -8.62 -8.91
CA ALA A 377 28.18 -8.96 -10.27
C ALA A 377 29.30 -9.17 -11.31
N ARG A 378 30.39 -8.38 -11.22
CA ARG A 378 31.44 -8.27 -12.25
C ARG A 378 32.18 -9.57 -12.63
N HIS A 379 32.18 -10.60 -11.78
CA HIS A 379 32.99 -11.79 -12.02
C HIS A 379 32.25 -12.98 -12.63
N ARG A 380 30.96 -12.86 -12.97
CA ARG A 380 30.12 -14.06 -13.05
C ARG A 380 28.92 -13.98 -14.02
N GLU A 381 28.88 -13.08 -14.99
CA GLU A 381 27.84 -13.14 -16.04
C GLU A 381 28.09 -14.27 -17.06
N GLU A 382 29.33 -14.76 -17.14
CA GLU A 382 29.79 -15.75 -18.14
C GLU A 382 29.13 -17.13 -18.00
N ALA A 383 28.55 -17.46 -16.84
CA ALA A 383 27.95 -18.75 -16.53
C ALA A 383 26.41 -18.82 -16.72
N LEU A 384 25.80 -17.77 -17.25
CA LEU A 384 24.34 -17.70 -17.42
C LEU A 384 23.87 -18.38 -18.70
N ASP A 385 22.80 -19.16 -18.60
CA ASP A 385 22.10 -19.70 -19.77
C ASP A 385 21.29 -18.62 -20.52
N ALA A 386 20.68 -18.99 -21.64
CA ALA A 386 19.95 -18.05 -22.48
C ALA A 386 18.70 -17.47 -21.79
N GLU A 387 17.99 -18.26 -20.98
CA GLU A 387 16.78 -17.80 -20.29
C GLU A 387 17.13 -16.89 -19.11
N GLU A 388 18.14 -17.26 -18.32
CA GLU A 388 18.67 -16.43 -17.23
C GLU A 388 19.15 -15.06 -17.73
N ARG A 389 19.78 -14.99 -18.90
CA ARG A 389 20.19 -13.72 -19.52
C ARG A 389 19.01 -12.81 -19.84
N VAL A 390 17.93 -13.35 -20.41
CA VAL A 390 16.72 -12.57 -20.74
C VAL A 390 16.10 -11.98 -19.47
N TRP A 391 15.98 -12.78 -18.42
CA TRP A 391 15.46 -12.31 -17.13
C TRP A 391 16.40 -11.31 -16.45
N LEU A 392 17.72 -11.52 -16.54
CA LEU A 392 18.70 -10.58 -16.00
C LEU A 392 18.64 -9.24 -16.75
N GLU A 393 18.57 -9.24 -18.07
CA GLU A 393 18.44 -8.01 -18.88
C GLU A 393 17.17 -7.23 -18.50
N SER A 394 16.05 -7.93 -18.33
CA SER A 394 14.79 -7.33 -17.86
C SER A 394 14.94 -6.71 -16.47
N ALA A 395 15.54 -7.45 -15.53
CA ALA A 395 15.80 -6.96 -14.18
C ALA A 395 16.76 -5.77 -14.15
N LEU A 396 17.82 -5.77 -14.96
CA LEU A 396 18.76 -4.66 -15.11
C LEU A 396 18.12 -3.44 -15.75
N ARG A 397 17.17 -3.63 -16.67
CA ARG A 397 16.36 -2.53 -17.21
C ARG A 397 15.53 -1.89 -16.09
N ILE A 398 14.85 -2.70 -15.27
CA ILE A 398 14.08 -2.21 -14.12
C ILE A 398 14.99 -1.46 -13.15
N GLN A 399 16.10 -2.07 -12.71
CA GLN A 399 17.04 -1.43 -11.79
C GLN A 399 17.52 -0.07 -12.32
N ARG A 400 18.00 -0.02 -13.57
CA ARG A 400 18.49 1.23 -14.17
C ARG A 400 17.44 2.31 -14.22
N ARG A 401 16.17 1.95 -14.44
CA ARG A 401 15.03 2.86 -14.46
C ARG A 401 14.71 3.41 -13.06
N LEU A 402 14.71 2.56 -12.05
CA LEU A 402 14.42 2.96 -10.66
C LEU A 402 15.48 3.85 -10.04
N LEU A 403 16.75 3.68 -10.46
CA LEU A 403 17.88 4.45 -9.92
C LEU A 403 18.18 5.72 -10.72
N GLN A 404 17.27 6.17 -11.60
CA GLN A 404 17.41 7.47 -12.26
C GLN A 404 16.91 8.59 -11.33
N PRO A 405 17.44 9.82 -11.43
CA PRO A 405 16.98 10.96 -10.61
C PRO A 405 15.48 11.29 -10.75
N GLU A 406 14.85 10.84 -11.84
CA GLU A 406 13.44 11.09 -12.20
C GLU A 406 12.55 9.86 -11.91
N ALA A 407 12.87 9.08 -10.86
CA ALA A 407 12.29 7.75 -10.57
C ALA A 407 10.75 7.65 -10.44
N ASP A 408 10.02 8.77 -10.56
CA ASP A 408 8.57 8.86 -10.43
C ASP A 408 7.86 9.49 -11.67
N ASP A 409 8.54 9.64 -12.82
CA ASP A 409 7.90 10.11 -14.06
C ASP A 409 6.75 9.17 -14.52
N PRO A 410 5.54 9.68 -14.82
CA PRO A 410 4.46 8.89 -15.41
C PRO A 410 4.84 8.01 -16.62
N LEU A 411 5.81 8.43 -17.44
CA LEU A 411 6.33 7.61 -18.54
C LEU A 411 7.12 6.40 -18.03
N LEU A 412 7.94 6.61 -17.00
CA LEU A 412 8.69 5.55 -16.33
C LEU A 412 7.75 4.53 -15.69
N GLN A 413 6.70 5.00 -15.03
CA GLN A 413 5.70 4.15 -14.39
C GLN A 413 4.98 3.26 -15.40
N ARG A 414 4.60 3.82 -16.57
CA ARG A 414 4.01 3.04 -17.66
C ARG A 414 4.97 2.00 -18.24
N ASP A 415 6.23 2.36 -18.42
CA ASP A 415 7.28 1.45 -18.85
C ASP A 415 7.42 0.28 -17.86
N LEU A 416 7.45 0.56 -16.55
CA LEU A 416 7.56 -0.46 -15.49
C LEU A 416 6.30 -1.35 -15.43
N ASP A 417 5.11 -0.77 -15.57
CA ASP A 417 3.85 -1.51 -15.62
C ASP A 417 3.82 -2.48 -16.83
N GLY A 418 4.42 -2.09 -17.95
CA GLY A 418 4.58 -2.94 -19.14
C GLY A 418 5.59 -4.08 -18.97
N LEU A 419 6.50 -4.00 -18.00
CA LEU A 419 7.50 -5.05 -17.69
C LEU A 419 6.97 -6.10 -16.70
N ARG A 420 5.74 -5.94 -16.19
CA ARG A 420 5.12 -6.90 -15.30
C ARG A 420 4.84 -8.22 -16.03
N PRO A 421 5.24 -9.38 -15.47
CA PRO A 421 4.88 -10.65 -16.05
C PRO A 421 3.36 -10.84 -16.01
N ALA A 422 2.71 -10.92 -17.17
CA ALA A 422 1.35 -11.42 -17.28
C ALA A 422 1.40 -12.95 -17.17
N GLY A 423 1.49 -13.49 -15.94
CA GLY A 423 1.49 -14.93 -15.72
C GLY A 423 2.73 -15.67 -16.24
N GLY A 424 3.94 -15.19 -15.90
CA GLY A 424 5.15 -16.03 -15.91
C GLY A 424 6.19 -15.80 -17.01
N ARG A 425 6.04 -14.80 -17.90
CA ARG A 425 7.13 -14.32 -18.78
C ARG A 425 7.11 -12.80 -18.93
N PRO A 426 8.27 -12.13 -18.95
CA PRO A 426 8.39 -10.74 -19.37
C PRO A 426 8.25 -10.69 -20.90
N GLY A 427 7.56 -9.67 -21.40
CA GLY A 427 7.35 -9.43 -22.84
C GLY A 427 8.54 -8.79 -23.53
#